data_AF-A0A3C0YXY4-F1
#
_entry.id   AF-A0A3C0YXY4-F1
#
_cell.length_a   1.000
_cell.length_b   1.000
_cell.length_c   1.000
_cell.angle_alpha   90.00
_cell.angle_beta   90.00
_cell.angle_gamma   90.00
#
_symmetry.space_group_name_H-M   'P 1'
#
loop_
_entity.id
_entity.type
_entity.pdbx_description
1 polymer ?
#
loop_
_entity_poly.entity_id
_entity_poly.type
_entity_poly.pdbx_seq_one_letter_code
_entity_poly.pdbx_strand_id
1 'polypeptide(L)'
;MLIDLNNPLPLEDVYAEGVEMLVPETPDISRPAASTAQTAEIREVALSQYGNMLLTRELGVDIRADVATALARGARVKVVLEDIEDITPSVADECFGKLAEALGKEAFEKRVILAGGSRLIQRLIQFVIDNRLSRNE
;
A
#
# COMPACT_ATOMS: atom_id res chain seq x y z
N MET A 1 -28.88 -33.21 22.93
CA MET A 1 -29.64 -31.94 22.95
C MET A 1 -30.01 -31.63 21.51
N LEU A 2 -31.30 -31.75 21.15
CA LEU A 2 -31.80 -31.28 19.86
C LEU A 2 -31.99 -29.75 19.97
N ILE A 3 -31.40 -29.01 19.02
CA ILE A 3 -31.65 -27.57 18.86
C ILE A 3 -32.88 -27.44 17.97
N ASP A 4 -33.96 -26.89 18.52
CA ASP A 4 -35.20 -26.60 17.80
C ASP A 4 -35.01 -25.36 16.92
N LEU A 5 -35.07 -25.53 15.60
CA LEU A 5 -34.82 -24.50 14.60
C LEU A 5 -36.04 -23.60 14.33
N ASN A 6 -37.20 -23.89 14.93
CA ASN A 6 -38.44 -23.12 14.70
C ASN A 6 -38.75 -22.11 15.81
N ASN A 7 -37.86 -21.97 16.80
CA ASN A 7 -38.02 -20.99 17.87
C ASN A 7 -36.83 -20.01 17.86
N PRO A 8 -36.84 -18.96 17.02
CA PRO A 8 -35.77 -17.97 17.03
C PRO A 8 -35.74 -17.30 18.39
N LEU A 9 -34.59 -17.36 19.06
CA LEU A 9 -34.36 -16.67 20.32
C LEU A 9 -34.65 -15.16 20.12
N PRO A 10 -35.43 -14.51 21.00
CA PRO A 10 -35.63 -13.07 20.93
C PRO A 10 -34.28 -12.39 21.18
N LEU A 11 -33.70 -11.80 20.13
CA LEU A 11 -32.39 -11.14 20.17
C LEU A 11 -32.45 -9.73 20.76
N GLU A 12 -33.64 -9.24 21.15
CA GLU A 12 -33.85 -7.87 21.59
C GLU A 12 -33.34 -7.62 23.03
N ASP A 13 -33.25 -8.65 23.86
CA ASP A 13 -32.85 -8.51 25.28
C ASP A 13 -31.33 -8.57 25.51
N VAL A 14 -30.53 -8.95 24.51
CA VAL A 14 -29.06 -9.08 24.66
C VAL A 14 -28.32 -7.77 24.36
N TYR A 15 -28.99 -6.78 23.75
CA TYR A 15 -28.36 -5.50 23.39
C TYR A 15 -28.64 -4.35 24.37
N ALA A 16 -29.39 -4.60 25.46
CA ALA A 16 -29.77 -3.57 26.42
C ALA A 16 -28.80 -3.42 27.62
N GLU A 17 -27.92 -4.38 27.90
CA GLU A 17 -27.09 -4.38 29.12
C GLU A 17 -25.67 -3.79 28.94
N GLY A 18 -25.34 -3.21 27.79
CA GLY A 18 -24.01 -2.62 27.53
C GLY A 18 -23.94 -1.08 27.55
N VAL A 19 -25.08 -0.39 27.67
CA VAL A 19 -25.18 1.04 27.29
C VAL A 19 -25.01 2.02 28.47
N GLU A 20 -24.89 1.57 29.72
CA GLU A 20 -25.06 2.47 30.86
C GLU A 20 -23.93 2.53 31.90
N MET A 21 -22.67 2.26 31.52
CA MET A 21 -21.52 2.65 32.35
C MET A 21 -20.34 3.01 31.46
N LEU A 22 -20.20 4.31 31.17
CA LEU A 22 -18.96 5.08 30.99
C LEU A 22 -19.29 6.32 30.13
N VAL A 23 -19.85 7.34 30.77
CA VAL A 23 -19.76 8.71 30.28
C VAL A 23 -18.52 9.32 30.96
N PRO A 24 -17.37 9.47 30.27
CA PRO A 24 -16.38 10.44 30.69
C PRO A 24 -16.68 11.77 30.01
N GLU A 25 -16.66 12.81 30.84
CA GLU A 25 -16.79 14.23 30.55
C GLU A 25 -16.15 14.66 29.22
N THR A 26 -16.86 15.50 28.47
CA THR A 26 -16.31 16.22 27.31
C THR A 26 -15.17 17.14 27.75
N PRO A 27 -13.93 16.96 27.26
CA PRO A 27 -12.97 18.04 27.30
C PRO A 27 -13.24 18.98 26.13
N ASP A 28 -13.60 20.22 26.44
CA ASP A 28 -13.46 21.35 25.53
C ASP A 28 -11.96 21.49 25.18
N ILE A 29 -11.59 21.13 23.95
CA ILE A 29 -10.25 21.37 23.41
C ILE A 29 -10.38 22.09 22.09
N SER A 30 -10.71 23.38 22.18
CA SER A 30 -10.20 24.36 21.24
C SER A 30 -8.66 24.27 21.20
N ARG A 31 -8.12 23.48 20.27
CA ARG A 31 -6.68 23.43 19.97
C ARG A 31 -6.47 23.59 18.47
N PRO A 32 -6.07 24.78 17.98
CA PRO A 32 -5.46 24.88 16.67
C PRO A 32 -4.01 24.39 16.77
N ALA A 33 -3.54 23.81 15.66
CA ALA A 33 -2.14 23.52 15.34
C ALA A 33 -1.45 22.43 16.18
N ALA A 34 -1.32 21.25 15.58
CA ALA A 34 -0.06 20.90 14.93
C ALA A 34 -0.33 19.70 14.04
N SER A 35 -0.54 19.97 12.74
CA SER A 35 -0.09 19.03 11.72
C SER A 35 1.40 18.88 11.98
N THR A 36 1.77 17.87 12.76
CA THR A 36 3.15 17.41 12.79
C THR A 36 3.43 17.06 11.36
N ALA A 37 4.21 17.90 10.70
CA ALA A 37 4.96 17.50 9.54
C ALA A 37 5.82 16.32 10.01
N GLN A 38 5.23 15.12 9.99
CA GLN A 38 5.97 13.88 10.06
C GLN A 38 6.95 14.00 8.91
N THR A 39 8.21 14.25 9.24
CA THR A 39 9.32 14.14 8.31
C THR A 39 9.12 12.80 7.63
N ALA A 40 8.68 12.82 6.37
CA ALA A 40 8.22 11.61 5.71
C ALA A 40 9.41 10.64 5.70
N GLU A 41 9.36 9.64 6.60
CA GLU A 41 10.43 8.66 6.72
C GLU A 41 10.56 8.01 5.34
N ILE A 42 11.75 8.10 4.76
CA ILE A 42 12.04 7.43 3.50
C ILE A 42 12.34 5.99 3.86
N ARG A 43 11.39 5.12 3.54
CA ARG A 43 11.57 3.68 3.69
C ARG A 43 12.22 3.12 2.44
N GLU A 44 13.33 2.44 2.61
CA GLU A 44 14.00 1.74 1.51
C GLU A 44 13.42 0.33 1.34
N VAL A 45 13.19 -0.07 0.09
CA VAL A 45 12.81 -1.43 -0.30
C VAL A 45 13.80 -1.88 -1.37
N ALA A 46 14.73 -2.76 -0.99
CA ALA A 46 15.71 -3.29 -1.93
C ALA A 46 15.12 -4.48 -2.67
N LEU A 47 15.06 -4.41 -4.01
CA LEU A 47 14.51 -5.50 -4.80
C LEU A 47 15.37 -6.76 -4.80
N SER A 48 16.67 -6.62 -4.51
CA SER A 48 17.60 -7.74 -4.40
C SER A 48 17.19 -8.75 -3.32
N GLN A 49 16.36 -8.37 -2.35
CA GLN A 49 15.79 -9.30 -1.36
C GLN A 49 14.85 -10.35 -1.97
N TYR A 50 14.32 -10.11 -3.18
CA TYR A 50 13.47 -11.05 -3.93
C TYR A 50 14.27 -11.82 -5.00
N GLY A 51 15.57 -11.56 -5.13
CA GLY A 51 16.46 -12.10 -6.16
C GLY A 51 16.95 -11.04 -7.15
N ASN A 52 17.95 -11.39 -7.96
CA ASN A 52 18.52 -10.54 -9.02
C ASN A 52 17.80 -10.67 -10.37
N MET A 53 17.03 -11.75 -10.57
CA MET A 53 16.21 -12.02 -11.75
C MET A 53 14.73 -12.02 -11.39
N LEU A 54 14.02 -10.95 -11.74
CA LEU A 54 12.62 -10.75 -11.39
C LEU A 54 11.71 -11.16 -12.56
N LEU A 55 11.42 -12.45 -12.64
CA LEU A 55 10.85 -13.07 -13.85
C LEU A 55 9.37 -13.46 -13.75
N THR A 56 8.81 -13.54 -12.55
CA THR A 56 7.46 -14.08 -12.33
C THR A 56 6.52 -13.04 -11.76
N ARG A 57 5.26 -13.05 -12.23
CA ARG A 57 4.25 -12.07 -11.84
C ARG A 57 3.99 -12.08 -10.33
N GLU A 58 4.10 -13.25 -9.70
CA GLU A 58 3.96 -13.47 -8.27
C GLU A 58 4.97 -12.62 -7.48
N LEU A 59 6.24 -12.54 -7.92
CA LEU A 59 7.23 -11.64 -7.30
C LEU A 59 6.79 -10.18 -7.41
N GLY A 60 6.19 -9.79 -8.53
CA GLY A 60 5.62 -8.45 -8.70
C GLY A 60 4.49 -8.14 -7.72
N VAL A 61 3.69 -9.15 -7.35
CA VAL A 61 2.64 -9.02 -6.32
C VAL A 61 3.26 -8.77 -4.95
N ASP A 62 4.28 -9.56 -4.58
CA ASP A 62 4.95 -9.46 -3.28
C ASP A 62 5.65 -8.10 -3.13
N ILE A 63 6.40 -7.67 -4.14
CA ILE A 63 7.06 -6.35 -4.14
C ILE A 63 6.02 -5.24 -4.01
N ARG A 64 4.92 -5.30 -4.77
CA ARG A 64 3.85 -4.29 -4.67
C ARG A 64 3.26 -4.25 -3.27
N ALA A 65 3.02 -5.40 -2.64
CA ALA A 65 2.43 -5.48 -1.32
C ALA A 65 3.32 -4.78 -0.27
N ASP A 66 4.64 -4.97 -0.35
CA ASP A 66 5.59 -4.34 0.56
C ASP A 66 5.69 -2.83 0.33
N VAL A 67 5.77 -2.39 -0.93
CA VAL A 67 5.79 -0.96 -1.28
C VAL A 67 4.47 -0.29 -0.86
N ALA A 68 3.33 -0.91 -1.14
CA ALA A 68 2.01 -0.40 -0.77
C ALA A 68 1.84 -0.32 0.75
N THR A 69 2.34 -1.31 1.50
CA THR A 69 2.31 -1.32 2.96
C THR A 69 3.14 -0.19 3.54
N ALA A 70 4.32 0.08 2.97
CA ALA A 70 5.15 1.21 3.37
C ALA A 70 4.45 2.55 3.08
N LEU A 71 3.84 2.69 1.89
CA LEU A 71 3.07 3.88 1.52
C LEU A 71 1.84 4.07 2.42
N ALA A 72 1.12 3.01 2.79
CA ALA A 72 -0.07 3.11 3.66
C ALA A 72 0.26 3.70 5.04
N ARG A 73 1.51 3.57 5.50
CA ARG A 73 2.00 4.14 6.77
C ARG A 73 2.41 5.62 6.67
N GLY A 74 2.18 6.26 5.52
CA GLY A 74 2.55 7.66 5.28
C GLY A 74 4.00 7.85 4.84
N ALA A 75 4.78 6.78 4.66
CA ALA A 75 6.16 6.87 4.21
C ALA A 75 6.27 7.32 2.75
N ARG A 76 7.45 7.84 2.38
CA ARG A 76 7.95 7.83 1.00
C ARG A 76 8.76 6.56 0.83
N VAL A 77 8.71 5.93 -0.34
CA VAL A 77 9.40 4.67 -0.61
C VAL A 77 10.50 4.90 -1.62
N LYS A 78 11.72 4.52 -1.27
CA LYS A 78 12.84 4.43 -2.20
C LYS A 78 13.04 2.96 -2.57
N VAL A 79 12.71 2.62 -3.81
CA VAL A 79 12.91 1.28 -4.37
C VAL A 79 14.32 1.20 -4.92
N VAL A 80 15.14 0.34 -4.32
CA VAL A 80 16.54 0.14 -4.71
C VAL A 80 16.62 -1.01 -5.71
N LEU A 81 17.08 -0.68 -6.91
CA LEU A 81 17.24 -1.57 -8.07
C LEU A 81 18.69 -2.04 -8.26
N GLU A 82 19.56 -1.77 -7.27
CA GLU A 82 20.93 -2.27 -7.26
C GLU A 82 20.93 -3.81 -7.29
N ASP A 83 21.91 -4.38 -7.98
CA ASP A 83 22.07 -5.83 -8.17
C ASP A 83 20.92 -6.53 -8.94
N ILE A 84 19.98 -5.79 -9.52
CA ILE A 84 18.99 -6.37 -10.42
C ILE A 84 19.58 -6.52 -11.82
N GLU A 85 19.67 -7.76 -12.28
CA GLU A 85 20.17 -8.12 -13.61
C GLU A 85 19.05 -8.08 -14.65
N ASP A 86 17.86 -8.57 -14.29
CA ASP A 86 16.74 -8.64 -15.21
C ASP A 86 15.38 -8.47 -14.49
N ILE A 87 14.43 -7.87 -15.19
CA ILE A 87 13.04 -7.72 -14.78
C ILE A 87 12.14 -7.82 -16.01
N THR A 88 11.14 -8.70 -15.96
CA THR A 88 10.21 -8.83 -17.08
C THR A 88 9.18 -7.71 -17.08
N PRO A 89 8.59 -7.35 -18.24
CA PRO A 89 7.50 -6.38 -18.31
C PRO A 89 6.31 -6.75 -17.41
N SER A 90 6.04 -8.05 -17.25
CA SER A 90 4.95 -8.53 -16.39
C SER A 90 5.16 -8.22 -14.91
N VAL A 91 6.40 -8.29 -14.43
CA VAL A 91 6.75 -7.93 -13.05
C VAL A 91 6.71 -6.42 -12.88
N ALA A 92 7.28 -5.67 -13.83
CA ALA A 92 7.24 -4.21 -13.79
C ALA A 92 5.79 -3.66 -13.79
N ASP A 93 4.88 -4.27 -14.56
CA ASP A 93 3.46 -3.87 -14.58
C ASP A 93 2.75 -4.23 -13.29
N GLU A 94 2.96 -5.46 -12.79
CA GLU A 94 2.34 -5.90 -11.55
C GLU A 94 2.79 -5.05 -10.34
N CYS A 95 4.08 -4.71 -10.28
CA CYS A 95 4.66 -3.94 -9.18
C CYS A 95 4.40 -2.44 -9.32
N PHE A 96 4.85 -1.84 -10.43
CA PHE A 96 4.87 -0.38 -10.57
C PHE A 96 3.69 0.15 -11.37
N GLY A 97 3.31 -0.52 -12.46
CA GLY A 97 2.19 -0.09 -13.31
C GLY A 97 0.88 -0.03 -12.52
N LYS A 98 0.50 -1.14 -11.89
CA LYS A 98 -0.71 -1.20 -11.07
C LYS A 98 -0.64 -0.32 -9.82
N LEU A 99 0.54 -0.12 -9.24
CA LEU A 99 0.70 0.77 -8.11
C LEU A 99 0.53 2.24 -8.51
N ALA A 100 1.10 2.64 -9.65
CA ALA A 100 0.92 3.97 -10.22
C ALA A 100 -0.54 4.24 -10.59
N GLU A 101 -1.23 3.25 -11.18
CA GLU A 101 -2.66 3.30 -11.46
C GLU A 101 -3.50 3.50 -10.18
N ALA A 102 -3.22 2.75 -9.12
CA ALA A 102 -3.97 2.83 -7.87
C ALA A 102 -3.75 4.15 -7.10
N LEU A 103 -2.56 4.74 -7.18
CA LEU A 103 -2.23 5.99 -6.50
C LEU A 103 -2.56 7.23 -7.33
N GLY A 104 -2.55 7.10 -8.65
CA GLY A 104 -2.47 8.22 -9.59
C GLY A 104 -1.03 8.70 -9.82
N LYS A 105 -0.79 9.29 -11.00
CA LYS A 105 0.52 9.71 -11.48
C LYS A 105 1.27 10.61 -10.49
N GLU A 106 0.63 11.71 -10.08
CA GLU A 106 1.26 12.73 -9.24
C GLU A 106 1.64 12.17 -7.86
N ALA A 107 0.76 11.35 -7.26
CA ALA A 107 1.02 10.73 -5.97
C ALA A 107 2.13 9.69 -6.07
N PHE A 108 2.17 8.90 -7.15
CA PHE A 108 3.24 7.94 -7.39
C PHE A 108 4.60 8.65 -7.51
N GLU A 109 4.73 9.67 -8.37
CA GLU A 109 5.98 10.41 -8.58
C GLU A 109 6.49 11.12 -7.30
N LYS A 110 5.59 11.64 -6.47
CA LYS A 110 5.96 12.28 -5.20
C LYS A 110 6.42 11.28 -4.14
N ARG A 111 5.83 10.10 -4.12
CA ARG A 111 5.95 9.15 -3.00
C ARG A 111 6.87 7.96 -3.29
N VAL A 112 7.12 7.62 -4.55
CA VAL A 112 7.96 6.49 -4.96
C VAL A 112 9.19 7.03 -5.69
N ILE A 113 10.37 6.63 -5.23
CA ILE A 113 11.66 7.01 -5.79
C ILE A 113 12.35 5.73 -6.28
N LEU A 114 12.66 5.64 -7.58
CA LEU A 114 13.45 4.55 -8.12
C LEU A 114 14.95 4.92 -8.04
N ALA A 115 15.78 4.08 -7.44
CA ALA A 115 17.20 4.35 -7.25
C ALA A 115 18.06 3.15 -7.68
N GLY A 116 19.19 3.42 -8.34
CA GLY A 116 20.11 2.39 -8.83
C GLY A 116 19.60 1.62 -10.06
N GLY A 117 20.22 0.49 -10.35
CA GLY A 117 19.86 -0.40 -11.46
C GLY A 117 20.31 0.10 -12.85
N SER A 118 20.20 -0.79 -13.84
CA SER A 118 20.60 -0.47 -15.22
C SER A 118 19.63 0.53 -15.88
N ARG A 119 20.13 1.32 -16.83
CA ARG A 119 19.28 2.23 -17.63
C ARG A 119 18.16 1.50 -18.38
N LEU A 120 18.39 0.25 -18.76
CA LEU A 120 17.40 -0.57 -19.45
C LEU A 120 16.23 -0.88 -18.51
N ILE A 121 16.53 -1.33 -17.29
CA ILE A 121 15.54 -1.62 -16.24
C ILE A 121 14.70 -0.37 -15.93
N GLN A 122 15.36 0.78 -15.70
CA GLN A 122 14.65 2.03 -15.41
C GLN A 122 13.70 2.45 -16.55
N ARG A 123 14.16 2.34 -17.80
CA ARG A 123 13.34 2.64 -18.98
C ARG A 123 12.17 1.69 -19.13
N LEU A 124 12.37 0.40 -18.85
CA LEU A 124 11.29 -0.59 -18.89
C LEU A 124 10.22 -0.26 -17.85
N ILE A 125 10.62 0.03 -16.61
CA ILE A 125 9.70 0.42 -15.54
C ILE A 125 8.91 1.68 -15.95
N GLN A 126 9.61 2.71 -16.43
CA GLN A 126 8.97 3.95 -16.87
C GLN A 126 7.98 3.71 -18.02
N PHE A 127 8.39 2.94 -19.05
CA PHE A 127 7.53 2.59 -20.18
C PHE A 127 6.23 1.91 -19.74
N VAL A 128 6.33 1.00 -18.77
CA VAL A 128 5.16 0.28 -18.27
C VAL A 128 4.23 1.20 -17.47
N ILE A 129 4.78 2.07 -16.62
CA ILE A 129 4.00 3.08 -15.88
C ILE A 129 3.27 4.00 -16.87
N ASP A 130 3.98 4.56 -17.85
CA ASP A 130 3.41 5.48 -18.83
C ASP A 130 2.29 4.81 -19.64
N ASN A 131 2.54 3.60 -20.16
CA ASN A 131 1.56 2.83 -20.92
C ASN A 131 0.30 2.51 -20.08
N ARG A 132 0.47 2.28 -18.78
CA ARG A 132 -0.65 2.03 -17.86
C ARG A 132 -1.49 3.28 -17.65
N LEU A 133 -0.83 4.40 -17.35
CA LEU A 133 -1.50 5.66 -17.04
C LEU A 133 -2.22 6.23 -18.27
N SER A 134 -1.62 6.14 -19.46
CA SER A 134 -2.24 6.63 -20.70
C SER A 134 -3.47 5.84 -21.17
N ARG A 135 -3.72 4.63 -20.63
CA ARG A 135 -4.94 3.86 -20.95
C ARG A 135 -6.16 4.28 -20.13
N ASN A 136 -5.94 4.99 -19.02
CA ASN A 136 -6.98 5.36 -18.07
C ASN A 136 -7.34 6.85 -18.11
N GLU A 137 -6.70 7.62 -19.00
CA GLU A 137 -7.09 9.00 -19.36
C GLU A 137 -8.11 8.99 -20.50
#